data_AF-A0A1G2HTY2-F1
#
_entry.id   AF-A0A1G2HTY2-F1
#
_cell.length_a   1.000
_cell.length_b   1.000
_cell.length_c   1.000
_cell.angle_alpha   90.00
_cell.angle_beta   90.00
_cell.angle_gamma   90.00
#
_symmetry.space_group_name_H-M   'P 1'
#
loop_
_entity.id
_entity.type
_entity.pdbx_description
1 polymer ?
#
loop_
_entity_poly.entity_id
_entity_poly.type
_entity_poly.pdbx_seq_one_letter_code
_entity_poly.pdbx_strand_id
1 'polypeptide(L)'
;MRKIFNFFGGHYEKNYSFYTGLAAGIFLLQIVHLYWLTTHVVFHRLFGVILFDPGQFLQLAIVVVDYLEIPAIVGTSLVYIFALKKQWNKKDLALLLLLNTQWLHIFWISDEFVLDMFGGQATASVFPFWLAWVAIGIDYLELPVMYDTTKKFITSLFEKQQYGNN
;
A
#
# COMPACT_ATOMS: atom_id res chain seq x y z
N MET A 1 -17.68 -23.32 -3.01
CA MET A 1 -16.54 -22.45 -2.65
C MET A 1 -15.15 -23.11 -2.81
N ARG A 2 -14.91 -24.36 -2.35
CA ARG A 2 -13.61 -25.07 -2.52
C ARG A 2 -13.08 -25.17 -3.96
N LYS A 3 -13.96 -25.39 -4.96
CA LYS A 3 -13.57 -25.50 -6.38
C LYS A 3 -13.04 -24.18 -6.97
N ILE A 4 -13.66 -23.05 -6.63
CA ILE A 4 -13.24 -21.72 -7.09
C ILE A 4 -11.87 -21.38 -6.49
N PHE A 5 -11.69 -21.58 -5.18
CA PHE A 5 -10.40 -21.39 -4.52
C PHE A 5 -9.28 -22.27 -5.09
N ASN A 6 -9.59 -23.50 -5.51
CA ASN A 6 -8.61 -24.39 -6.12
C ASN A 6 -8.26 -23.99 -7.56
N PHE A 7 -9.23 -23.49 -8.33
CA PHE A 7 -8.99 -22.98 -9.69
C PHE A 7 -8.16 -21.70 -9.68
N PHE A 8 -8.55 -20.72 -8.87
CA PHE A 8 -7.78 -19.49 -8.67
C PHE A 8 -6.41 -19.77 -8.04
N GLY A 9 -6.34 -20.69 -7.09
CA GLY A 9 -5.08 -21.10 -6.46
C GLY A 9 -4.09 -21.72 -7.46
N GLY A 10 -4.54 -22.64 -8.31
CA GLY A 10 -3.68 -23.26 -9.33
C GLY A 10 -3.21 -22.28 -10.41
N HIS A 11 -4.06 -21.31 -10.79
CA HIS A 11 -3.66 -20.26 -11.72
C HIS A 11 -2.69 -19.26 -11.09
N TYR A 12 -2.88 -18.94 -9.81
CA TYR A 12 -2.00 -18.07 -9.04
C TYR A 12 -0.62 -18.71 -8.82
N GLU A 13 -0.55 -20.01 -8.50
CA GLU A 13 0.72 -20.74 -8.36
C GLU A 13 1.53 -20.73 -9.66
N LYS A 14 0.87 -20.95 -10.81
CA LYS A 14 1.54 -20.94 -12.13
C LYS A 14 2.11 -19.57 -12.51
N ASN A 15 1.45 -18.49 -12.08
CA ASN A 15 1.81 -17.11 -12.38
C ASN A 15 2.27 -16.33 -11.13
N TYR A 16 2.75 -17.04 -10.10
CA TYR A 16 3.03 -16.47 -8.78
C TYR A 16 4.00 -15.29 -8.85
N SER A 17 5.10 -15.46 -9.61
CA SER A 17 6.11 -14.42 -9.80
C SER A 17 5.53 -13.17 -10.51
N PHE A 18 4.59 -13.35 -11.45
CA PHE A 18 3.93 -12.21 -12.11
C PHE A 18 3.00 -11.46 -11.16
N TYR A 19 2.13 -12.16 -10.43
CA TYR A 19 1.22 -11.50 -9.49
C TYR A 19 1.94 -10.87 -8.30
N THR A 20 2.99 -11.53 -7.78
CA THR A 20 3.83 -10.96 -6.71
C THR A 20 4.61 -9.75 -7.22
N GLY A 21 5.10 -9.78 -8.46
CA GLY A 21 5.76 -8.65 -9.09
C GLY A 21 4.83 -7.48 -9.36
N LEU A 22 3.59 -7.74 -9.79
CA LEU A 22 2.58 -6.72 -9.99
C LEU A 22 2.16 -6.09 -8.66
N ALA A 23 1.92 -6.90 -7.62
CA ALA A 23 1.64 -6.39 -6.27
C ALA A 23 2.80 -5.55 -5.74
N ALA A 24 4.04 -6.04 -5.84
CA ALA A 24 5.23 -5.29 -5.44
C ALA A 24 5.40 -3.99 -6.24
N GLY A 25 5.19 -4.03 -7.55
CA GLY A 25 5.34 -2.86 -8.43
C GLY A 25 4.33 -1.76 -8.11
N ILE A 26 3.05 -2.11 -7.98
CA ILE A 26 2.00 -1.14 -7.61
C ILE A 26 2.23 -0.62 -6.19
N PHE A 27 2.61 -1.50 -5.26
CA PHE A 27 2.85 -1.10 -3.87
C PHE A 27 4.10 -0.21 -3.72
N LEU A 28 5.14 -0.39 -4.56
CA LEU A 28 6.30 0.50 -4.59
C LEU A 28 5.99 1.91 -5.12
N LEU A 29 4.90 2.09 -5.89
CA LEU A 29 4.47 3.43 -6.29
C LEU A 29 4.09 4.28 -5.07
N GLN A 30 3.69 3.65 -3.97
CA GLN A 30 3.38 4.33 -2.70
C GLN A 30 4.59 5.05 -2.09
N ILE A 31 5.82 4.73 -2.51
CA ILE A 31 7.00 5.52 -2.12
C ILE A 31 6.89 6.97 -2.58
N VAL A 32 6.27 7.21 -3.75
CA VAL A 32 6.04 8.56 -4.28
C VAL A 32 5.08 9.32 -3.37
N HIS A 33 3.99 8.68 -2.95
CA HIS A 33 3.04 9.22 -1.98
C HIS A 33 3.73 9.56 -0.67
N LEU A 34 4.47 8.60 -0.08
CA LEU A 34 5.17 8.80 1.18
C LEU A 34 6.20 9.93 1.12
N TYR A 35 6.91 10.06 -0.01
CA TYR A 35 7.84 11.17 -0.25
C TYR A 35 7.11 12.51 -0.30
N TRP A 36 5.98 12.59 -1.02
CA TRP A 36 5.17 13.79 -1.09
C TRP A 36 4.60 14.17 0.27
N LEU A 37 4.03 13.22 1.00
CA LEU A 37 3.51 13.42 2.34
C LEU A 37 4.58 13.96 3.28
N THR A 38 5.81 13.43 3.20
CA THR A 38 6.95 13.93 3.97
C THR A 38 7.25 15.39 3.63
N THR A 39 7.48 15.69 2.35
CA THR A 39 8.03 16.97 1.87
C THR A 39 7.02 18.11 1.84
N HIS A 40 5.76 17.80 1.62
CA HIS A 40 4.68 18.78 1.53
C HIS A 40 3.89 18.87 2.84
N VAL A 41 3.39 17.76 3.39
CA VAL A 41 2.51 17.80 4.57
C VAL A 41 3.32 17.91 5.86
N VAL A 42 4.25 16.97 6.10
CA VAL A 42 5.01 16.91 7.36
C VAL A 42 5.93 18.12 7.50
N PHE A 43 6.68 18.47 6.45
CA PHE A 43 7.59 19.62 6.48
C PHE A 43 6.86 20.96 6.64
N HIS A 44 5.74 21.15 5.94
CA HIS A 44 4.94 22.37 6.12
C HIS A 44 4.38 22.47 7.54
N ARG A 45 3.94 21.36 8.14
CA ARG A 45 3.40 21.35 9.51
C ARG A 45 4.46 21.53 10.59
N LEU A 46 5.67 21.03 10.39
CA LEU A 46 6.75 21.11 11.38
C LEU A 46 7.57 22.41 11.27
N PHE A 47 7.82 22.89 10.06
CA PHE A 47 8.74 23.99 9.81
C PHE A 47 8.07 25.22 9.16
N GLY A 48 6.82 25.10 8.72
CA GLY A 48 6.13 26.18 7.98
C GLY A 48 6.69 26.42 6.58
N VAL A 49 7.53 25.51 6.07
CA VAL A 49 8.20 25.63 4.77
C VAL A 49 7.73 24.51 3.86
N ILE A 50 7.31 24.88 2.65
CA ILE A 50 7.02 23.94 1.57
C ILE A 50 8.34 23.68 0.83
N LEU A 51 8.89 22.46 0.96
CA LEU A 51 10.12 22.10 0.26
C LEU A 51 9.89 21.77 -1.21
N PHE A 52 8.68 21.29 -1.54
CA PHE A 52 8.33 20.85 -2.87
C PHE A 52 6.85 21.15 -3.13
N ASP A 53 6.57 22.06 -4.06
CA ASP A 53 5.22 22.34 -4.55
C ASP A 53 5.04 21.64 -5.91
N PRO A 54 4.43 20.43 -5.95
CA PRO A 54 4.13 19.79 -7.21
C PRO A 54 3.10 20.62 -7.97
N GLY A 55 3.43 21.04 -9.20
CA GLY A 55 2.44 21.64 -10.09
C GLY A 55 1.22 20.74 -10.30
N GLN A 56 0.12 21.31 -10.81
CA GLN A 56 -1.19 20.65 -10.94
C GLN A 56 -1.14 19.23 -11.54
N PHE A 57 -0.27 18.99 -12.52
CA PHE A 57 -0.09 17.68 -13.14
C PHE A 57 0.47 16.63 -12.18
N LEU A 58 1.46 17.00 -11.35
CA LEU A 58 2.06 16.09 -10.38
C LEU A 58 1.10 15.81 -9.22
N GLN A 59 0.29 16.79 -8.81
CA GLN A 59 -0.78 16.58 -7.83
C GLN A 59 -1.80 15.54 -8.32
N LEU A 60 -2.25 15.65 -9.58
CA LEU A 60 -3.13 14.66 -10.18
C LEU A 60 -2.49 13.27 -10.20
N ALA A 61 -1.20 13.18 -10.54
CA ALA A 61 -0.48 11.92 -10.56
C ALA A 61 -0.39 11.28 -9.16
N ILE A 62 -0.15 12.08 -8.11
CA ILE A 62 -0.11 11.60 -6.71
C ILE A 62 -1.49 11.07 -6.30
N VAL A 63 -2.57 11.82 -6.56
CA VAL A 63 -3.94 11.37 -6.27
C VAL A 63 -4.24 10.03 -6.96
N VAL A 64 -3.82 9.86 -8.22
CA VAL A 64 -3.99 8.59 -8.93
C VAL A 64 -3.19 7.46 -8.25
N VAL A 65 -1.97 7.73 -7.78
CA VAL A 65 -1.14 6.76 -7.05
C VAL A 65 -1.81 6.34 -5.73
N ASP A 66 -2.45 7.27 -5.01
CA ASP A 66 -3.19 6.96 -3.78
C ASP A 66 -4.39 6.04 -4.09
N TYR A 67 -5.11 6.25 -5.19
CA TYR A 67 -6.18 5.32 -5.60
C TYR A 67 -5.66 3.92 -5.99
N LEU A 68 -4.37 3.80 -6.35
CA LEU A 68 -3.73 2.50 -6.57
C LEU A 68 -3.34 1.79 -5.26
N GLU A 69 -3.48 2.44 -4.11
CA GLU A 69 -3.25 1.82 -2.79
C GLU A 69 -4.21 0.66 -2.56
N ILE A 70 -5.50 0.79 -2.90
CA ILE A 70 -6.51 -0.27 -2.76
C ILE A 70 -6.09 -1.56 -3.50
N PRO A 71 -5.83 -1.55 -4.81
CA PRO A 71 -5.38 -2.76 -5.50
C PRO A 71 -4.02 -3.26 -5.00
N ALA A 72 -3.15 -2.38 -4.50
CA ALA A 72 -1.88 -2.77 -3.90
C ALA A 72 -2.06 -3.53 -2.58
N ILE A 73 -2.92 -3.05 -1.68
CA ILE A 73 -3.27 -3.70 -0.40
C ILE A 73 -3.91 -5.06 -0.68
N VAL A 74 -4.88 -5.11 -1.61
CA VAL A 74 -5.56 -6.36 -1.96
C VAL A 74 -4.57 -7.36 -2.58
N GLY A 75 -3.76 -6.92 -3.54
CA GLY A 75 -2.76 -7.77 -4.20
C GLY A 75 -1.73 -8.32 -3.21
N THR A 76 -1.22 -7.47 -2.34
CA THR A 76 -0.21 -7.85 -1.34
C THR A 76 -0.83 -8.73 -0.24
N SER A 77 -2.08 -8.49 0.15
CA SER A 77 -2.83 -9.37 1.07
C SER A 77 -2.96 -10.78 0.50
N LEU A 78 -3.26 -10.91 -0.78
CA LEU A 78 -3.30 -12.22 -1.44
C LEU A 78 -1.93 -12.91 -1.40
N VAL A 79 -0.84 -12.20 -1.69
CA VAL A 79 0.54 -12.74 -1.59
C VAL A 79 0.79 -13.33 -0.20
N TYR A 80 0.47 -12.60 0.87
CA TYR A 80 0.67 -13.07 2.24
C TYR A 80 -0.26 -14.20 2.65
N ILE A 81 -1.54 -14.17 2.23
CA ILE A 81 -2.49 -15.27 2.47
C ILE A 81 -2.00 -16.56 1.81
N PHE A 82 -1.51 -16.49 0.56
CA PHE A 82 -0.94 -17.64 -0.13
C PHE A 82 0.34 -18.12 0.53
N ALA A 83 1.22 -17.21 0.97
CA ALA A 83 2.43 -17.57 1.70
C ALA A 83 2.11 -18.31 3.00
N LEU A 84 1.19 -17.78 3.82
CA LEU A 84 0.72 -18.41 5.06
C LEU A 84 0.07 -19.77 4.85
N LYS A 85 -0.68 -19.93 3.75
CA LYS A 85 -1.29 -21.21 3.38
C LYS A 85 -0.24 -22.25 2.99
N LYS A 86 0.86 -21.85 2.33
CA LYS A 86 1.95 -22.74 1.95
C LYS A 86 2.79 -23.13 3.16
N GLN A 87 3.22 -22.15 3.95
CA GLN A 87 3.96 -22.35 5.20
C GLN A 87 3.57 -21.26 6.20
N TRP A 88 3.09 -21.69 7.36
CA TRP A 88 2.70 -20.76 8.41
C TRP A 88 3.93 -20.04 9.00
N ASN A 89 3.92 -18.70 8.98
CA ASN A 89 4.98 -17.87 9.54
C ASN A 89 4.39 -16.68 10.31
N LYS A 90 4.85 -16.46 11.54
CA LYS A 90 4.42 -15.32 12.38
C LYS A 90 4.75 -13.97 11.75
N LYS A 91 5.86 -13.88 11.01
CA LYS A 91 6.26 -12.67 10.30
C LYS A 91 5.23 -12.29 9.22
N ASP A 92 4.82 -13.26 8.41
CA ASP A 92 3.85 -13.04 7.33
C ASP A 92 2.47 -12.67 7.89
N LEU A 93 2.09 -13.25 9.03
CA LEU A 93 0.87 -12.86 9.73
C LEU A 93 0.95 -11.43 10.28
N ALA A 94 2.08 -11.05 10.89
CA ALA A 94 2.28 -9.69 11.40
C ALA A 94 2.26 -8.65 10.28
N LEU A 95 2.92 -8.92 9.16
CA LEU A 95 2.91 -8.05 7.98
C LEU A 95 1.53 -7.96 7.33
N LEU A 96 0.77 -9.07 7.30
CA LEU A 96 -0.62 -9.05 6.84
C LEU A 96 -1.50 -8.18 7.74
N LEU A 97 -1.37 -8.26 9.05
CA LEU A 97 -2.12 -7.42 9.98
C LEU A 97 -1.77 -5.94 9.80
N LEU A 98 -0.47 -5.64 9.65
CA LEU A 98 0.06 -4.30 9.44
C LEU A 98 -0.29 -3.72 8.06
N LEU A 99 -0.48 -4.58 7.06
CA LEU A 99 -1.06 -4.17 5.77
C LEU A 99 -2.55 -3.86 5.91
N ASN A 100 -3.28 -4.57 6.77
CA ASN A 100 -4.70 -4.32 6.96
C ASN A 100 -4.98 -3.07 7.81
N THR A 101 -4.01 -2.53 8.54
CA THR A 101 -4.17 -1.22 9.19
C THR A 101 -4.24 -0.08 8.16
N GLN A 102 -3.78 -0.29 6.93
CA GLN A 102 -3.84 0.71 5.85
C GLN A 102 -5.28 1.02 5.41
N TRP A 103 -6.22 0.08 5.59
CA TRP A 103 -7.65 0.37 5.40
C TRP A 103 -8.16 1.49 6.32
N LEU A 104 -7.59 1.61 7.52
CA LEU A 104 -7.93 2.70 8.43
C LEU A 104 -7.42 4.04 7.89
N HIS A 105 -6.24 4.06 7.27
CA HIS A 105 -5.70 5.24 6.61
C HIS A 105 -6.60 5.69 5.43
N ILE A 106 -6.93 4.77 4.52
CA ILE A 106 -7.81 5.06 3.37
C ILE A 106 -9.17 5.58 3.80
N PHE A 107 -9.79 4.93 4.80
CA PHE A 107 -11.09 5.33 5.32
C PHE A 107 -11.06 6.77 5.84
N TRP A 108 -9.96 7.14 6.49
CA TRP A 108 -9.79 8.47 7.06
C TRP A 108 -9.60 9.56 6.02
N ILE A 109 -8.67 9.38 5.07
CA ILE A 109 -8.47 10.35 3.98
C ILE A 109 -9.76 10.53 3.18
N SER A 110 -10.48 9.43 2.93
CA SER A 110 -11.76 9.47 2.22
C SER A 110 -12.81 10.29 2.96
N ASP A 111 -12.88 10.19 4.29
CA ASP A 111 -13.84 10.96 5.09
C ASP A 111 -13.53 12.47 5.07
N GLU A 112 -12.26 12.85 5.24
CA GLU A 112 -11.86 14.27 5.15
C GLU A 112 -12.14 14.86 3.76
N PHE A 113 -11.84 14.12 2.69
CA PHE A 113 -12.08 14.57 1.32
C PHE A 113 -13.59 14.65 0.96
N VAL A 114 -14.39 13.68 1.43
CA VAL A 114 -15.85 13.67 1.23
C VAL A 114 -16.50 14.82 2.00
N LEU A 115 -16.06 15.10 3.23
CA LEU A 115 -16.57 16.21 4.03
C LEU A 115 -16.24 17.57 3.39
N ASP A 116 -15.03 17.75 2.87
CA ASP A 116 -14.64 18.99 2.17
C ASP A 116 -15.40 19.19 0.85
N MET A 117 -15.63 18.13 0.06
CA MET A 117 -16.37 18.23 -1.20
C MET A 117 -17.89 18.40 -1.03
N PHE A 118 -18.51 17.75 -0.04
CA PHE A 118 -19.96 17.80 0.17
C PHE A 118 -20.41 18.87 1.17
N GLY A 119 -19.52 19.33 2.06
CA GLY A 119 -19.84 20.27 3.14
C GLY A 119 -19.91 21.74 2.72
N GLY A 120 -19.25 22.15 1.61
CA GLY A 120 -19.28 23.53 1.09
C GLY A 120 -18.75 24.63 2.03
N GLN A 121 -18.36 24.26 3.24
CA GLN A 121 -17.70 25.06 4.25
C GLN A 121 -16.57 24.21 4.81
N ALA A 122 -15.42 24.83 5.06
CA ALA A 122 -14.33 24.27 5.85
C ALA A 122 -14.80 24.08 7.30
N THR A 123 -15.78 23.20 7.52
CA THR A 123 -16.20 22.80 8.85
C THR A 123 -15.08 21.95 9.40
N ALA A 124 -14.39 22.53 10.37
CA ALA A 124 -13.35 21.94 11.21
C ALA A 124 -13.34 20.41 11.16
N SER A 125 -12.19 19.87 10.73
CA SER A 125 -11.86 18.44 10.83
C SER A 125 -12.55 17.81 12.04
N VAL A 126 -13.45 16.86 11.76
CA VAL A 126 -14.20 16.13 12.80
C VAL A 126 -13.22 15.34 13.67
N PHE A 127 -12.00 15.07 13.16
CA PHE A 127 -10.95 14.37 13.87
C PHE A 127 -9.96 15.33 14.56
N PRO A 128 -9.63 15.06 15.84
CA PRO A 128 -8.55 15.75 16.54
C PRO A 128 -7.24 15.80 15.74
N PHE A 129 -6.50 16.91 15.82
CA PHE A 129 -5.23 17.09 15.12
C PHE A 129 -4.18 15.99 15.41
N TRP A 130 -4.15 15.44 16.63
CA TRP A 130 -3.23 14.35 16.99
C TRP A 130 -3.46 13.07 16.18
N LEU A 131 -4.70 12.89 15.73
CA LEU A 131 -5.16 11.72 15.02
C LEU A 131 -4.60 11.75 13.57
N ALA A 132 -4.46 12.91 12.93
CA ALA A 132 -3.78 13.03 11.62
C ALA A 132 -2.33 12.52 11.64
N TRP A 133 -1.60 12.70 12.76
CA TRP A 133 -0.26 12.13 12.94
C TRP A 133 -0.27 10.62 13.05
N VAL A 134 -1.35 10.03 13.56
CA VAL A 134 -1.54 8.57 13.58
C VAL A 134 -1.76 8.04 12.16
N ALA A 135 -2.58 8.72 11.36
CA ALA A 135 -2.79 8.35 9.95
C ALA A 135 -1.47 8.39 9.15
N ILE A 136 -0.67 9.45 9.32
CA ILE A 136 0.68 9.53 8.74
C ILE A 136 1.58 8.39 9.25
N GLY A 137 1.51 8.09 10.55
CA GLY A 137 2.27 7.00 11.15
C GLY A 137 1.93 5.64 10.53
N ILE A 138 0.66 5.41 10.21
CA ILE A 138 0.17 4.18 9.56
C ILE A 138 0.78 4.05 8.15
N ASP A 139 0.90 5.13 7.37
CA ASP A 139 1.54 5.08 6.03
C ASP A 139 3.01 4.67 6.11
N TYR A 140 3.75 5.16 7.11
CA TYR A 140 5.14 4.74 7.28
C TYR A 140 5.27 3.27 7.68
N LEU A 141 4.21 2.66 8.24
CA LEU A 141 4.20 1.21 8.49
C LEU A 141 4.14 0.41 7.18
N GLU A 142 3.81 1.00 6.04
CA GLU A 142 3.84 0.26 4.77
C GLU A 142 5.26 -0.14 4.35
N LEU A 143 6.28 0.65 4.72
CA LEU A 143 7.68 0.42 4.32
C LEU A 143 8.20 -1.01 4.60
N PRO A 144 8.05 -1.59 5.81
CA PRO A 144 8.45 -2.98 6.05
C PRO A 144 7.67 -3.99 5.19
N VAL A 145 6.41 -3.72 4.87
CA VAL A 145 5.59 -4.57 3.99
C VAL A 145 6.09 -4.46 2.54
N MET A 146 6.39 -3.24 2.07
CA MET A 146 6.96 -3.02 0.74
C MET A 146 8.27 -3.78 0.59
N TYR A 147 9.20 -3.59 1.52
CA TYR A 147 10.50 -4.25 1.50
C TYR A 147 10.38 -5.78 1.43
N ASP A 148 9.52 -6.36 2.27
CA ASP A 148 9.35 -7.82 2.31
C ASP A 148 8.66 -8.35 1.04
N THR A 149 7.65 -7.65 0.52
CA THR A 149 6.95 -8.03 -0.72
C THR A 149 7.88 -7.96 -1.93
N THR A 150 8.68 -6.90 -2.05
CA THR A 150 9.71 -6.77 -3.08
C THR A 150 10.77 -7.85 -2.94
N LYS A 151 11.22 -8.17 -1.72
CA LYS A 151 12.16 -9.26 -1.48
C LYS A 151 11.61 -10.60 -1.93
N LYS A 152 10.35 -10.92 -1.59
CA LYS A 152 9.67 -12.15 -2.05
C LYS A 152 9.57 -12.22 -3.58
N PHE A 153 9.26 -11.11 -4.23
CA PHE A 153 9.26 -11.03 -5.68
C PHE A 153 10.64 -11.35 -6.26
N ILE A 154 11.69 -10.69 -5.79
CA ILE A 154 13.07 -10.91 -6.24
C ILE A 154 13.48 -12.37 -6.04
N THR A 155 13.23 -12.95 -4.85
CA THR A 155 13.50 -14.36 -4.59
C THR A 155 12.75 -15.29 -5.56
N SER A 156 11.48 -14.98 -5.85
CA SER A 156 10.68 -15.78 -6.81
C SER A 156 11.23 -15.76 -8.23
N LEU A 157 11.89 -14.67 -8.65
CA LEU A 157 12.54 -14.58 -9.95
C LEU A 157 13.77 -15.48 -10.02
N PHE A 158 14.59 -15.49 -8.97
CA PHE A 158 15.78 -16.31 -8.90
C PHE A 158 15.47 -17.81 -8.80
N GLU A 159 14.43 -18.21 -8.04
CA GLU A 159 13.98 -19.60 -7.99
C GLU A 159 13.43 -20.09 -9.34
N LYS A 160 12.70 -19.23 -10.06
CA LYS A 160 12.15 -19.56 -11.38
C LYS A 160 13.25 -19.73 -12.45
N GLN A 161 14.36 -19.01 -12.33
CA GLN A 161 15.53 -19.18 -13.21
C GLN A 161 16.23 -20.54 -13.01
N GLN A 162 16.24 -21.11 -11.81
CA GLN A 162 16.89 -22.41 -11.56
C GLN A 162 16.12 -23.61 -12.15
N TYR A 163 14.79 -23.50 -12.31
CA TYR A 163 13.97 -24.57 -12.90
C TYR A 163 13.71 -24.41 -14.40
N GLY A 164 14.00 -23.26 -15.00
CA GLY A 164 13.87 -23.02 -16.44
C GLY A 164 15.12 -23.36 -17.26
N ASN A 165 16.22 -23.77 -16.61
CA ASN A 165 17.51 -24.12 -17.22
C ASN A 165 17.83 -25.63 -17.18
N ASN A 166 16.86 -26.48 -16.84
CA ASN A 166 16.91 -27.94 -16.96
C ASN A 166 15.90 -28.42 -18.01
#